data_AF-A0A7V1SLA4-F1
#
_entry.id   AF-A0A7V1SLA4-F1
#
_cell.length_a   1.000
_cell.length_b   1.000
_cell.length_c   1.000
_cell.angle_alpha   90.00
_cell.angle_beta   90.00
_cell.angle_gamma   90.00
#
_symmetry.space_group_name_H-M   'P 1'
#
loop_
_entity.id
_entity.type
_entity.pdbx_description
1 polymer ?
#
loop_
_entity_poly.entity_id
_entity_poly.type
_entity_poly.pdbx_seq_one_letter_code
_entity_poly.pdbx_strand_id
1 'polypeptide(L)'
;PSQYDLESEEIGHLVEKYFSGAKGIPTKHRIKIARLIEAMTGGTALVESMHGAGSPQAQRVMIFREGQLDKKIKLAKKLLGIPAGKKS
;
A
#
# COMPACT_ATOMS: atom_id res chain seq x y z
N PRO A 1 6.65 -13.98 -20.25
CA PRO A 1 6.64 -15.46 -20.27
C PRO A 1 5.91 -16.04 -19.05
N SER A 2 4.91 -16.88 -19.31
CA SER A 2 4.23 -17.72 -18.34
C SER A 2 5.16 -18.83 -17.82
N GLN A 3 4.74 -19.57 -16.78
CA GLN A 3 5.48 -20.74 -16.30
C GLN A 3 5.61 -21.82 -17.38
N TYR A 4 4.61 -21.93 -18.27
CA TYR A 4 4.64 -22.84 -19.41
C TYR A 4 5.72 -22.47 -20.44
N ASP A 5 5.97 -21.17 -20.65
CA ASP A 5 7.04 -20.71 -21.55
C ASP A 5 8.45 -21.00 -20.99
N LEU A 6 8.56 -21.13 -19.66
CA LEU A 6 9.81 -21.48 -18.98
C LEU A 6 10.11 -22.97 -19.00
N GLU A 7 9.07 -23.81 -19.08
CA GLU A 7 9.18 -25.27 -19.04
C GLU A 7 9.11 -25.90 -20.43
N SER A 8 8.83 -25.11 -21.47
CA SER A 8 8.85 -25.59 -22.85
C SER A 8 10.27 -25.93 -23.30
N GLU A 9 10.44 -27.13 -23.86
CA GLU A 9 11.71 -27.57 -24.46
C GLU A 9 12.12 -26.69 -25.64
N GLU A 10 11.15 -26.12 -26.37
CA GLU A 10 11.40 -25.32 -27.58
C GLU A 10 11.76 -23.87 -27.25
N ILE A 11 11.10 -23.23 -26.28
CA ILE A 11 11.28 -21.79 -25.99
C ILE A 11 11.93 -21.49 -24.64
N GLY A 12 11.99 -22.45 -23.72
CA GLY A 12 12.55 -22.25 -22.38
C GLY A 12 14.01 -21.80 -22.40
N HIS A 13 14.82 -22.34 -23.32
CA HIS A 13 16.21 -21.93 -23.50
C HIS A 13 16.37 -20.47 -23.97
N LEU A 14 15.43 -19.97 -24.79
CA LEU A 14 15.40 -18.56 -25.20
C LEU A 14 15.01 -17.67 -24.02
N VAL A 15 14.03 -18.09 -23.23
CA VAL A 15 13.62 -17.37 -22.02
C VAL A 15 14.79 -17.29 -21.04
N GLU A 16 15.50 -18.39 -20.79
CA GLU A 16 16.67 -18.40 -19.91
C GLU A 16 17.79 -17.47 -20.39
N LYS A 17 18.08 -17.47 -21.70
CA LYS A 17 19.09 -16.59 -22.31
C LYS A 17 18.74 -15.12 -22.17
N TYR A 18 17.54 -14.72 -22.61
CA TYR A 18 17.16 -13.31 -22.71
C TYR A 18 16.70 -12.71 -21.37
N PHE A 19 16.22 -13.52 -20.42
CA PHE A 19 15.86 -13.05 -19.08
C PHE A 19 16.97 -13.26 -18.04
N SER A 20 18.16 -13.72 -18.46
CA SER A 20 19.34 -13.76 -17.59
C SER A 20 19.71 -12.35 -17.12
N GLY A 21 20.16 -12.26 -15.86
CA GLY A 21 20.47 -11.00 -15.19
C GLY A 21 21.92 -10.94 -14.73
N ALA A 22 22.14 -10.44 -13.52
CA ALA A 22 23.47 -10.41 -12.92
C ALA A 22 24.10 -11.81 -12.88
N LYS A 23 25.41 -11.86 -13.15
CA LYS A 23 26.20 -13.10 -13.19
C LYS A 23 26.06 -13.86 -11.87
N GLY A 24 25.75 -15.16 -11.95
CA GLY A 24 25.59 -16.04 -10.79
C GLY A 24 24.17 -16.14 -10.24
N ILE A 25 23.20 -15.40 -10.79
CA ILE A 25 21.79 -15.51 -10.38
C ILE A 25 21.01 -16.37 -11.40
N PRO A 26 20.36 -17.47 -10.97
CA PRO A 26 19.49 -18.25 -11.84
C PRO A 26 18.30 -17.43 -12.35
N THR A 27 18.05 -17.47 -13.66
CA THR A 27 16.94 -16.74 -14.32
C THR A 27 15.58 -17.08 -13.70
N LYS A 28 15.37 -18.34 -13.29
CA LYS A 28 14.15 -18.80 -12.61
C LYS A 28 13.88 -18.07 -11.28
N HIS A 29 14.92 -17.76 -10.50
CA HIS A 29 14.76 -17.02 -9.23
C HIS A 29 14.36 -15.57 -9.47
N ARG A 30 14.98 -14.93 -10.47
CA ARG A 30 14.63 -13.58 -10.89
C ARG A 30 13.16 -13.48 -11.33
N ILE A 31 12.70 -14.45 -12.13
CA ILE A 31 11.31 -14.47 -12.60
C ILE A 31 10.34 -14.72 -11.44
N LYS A 32 10.66 -15.63 -10.49
CA LYS A 32 9.83 -15.85 -9.30
C LYS A 32 9.62 -14.58 -8.48
N ILE A 33 10.69 -13.82 -8.21
CA ILE A 33 10.60 -12.55 -7.49
C ILE A 33 9.80 -11.50 -8.28
N ALA A 34 10.03 -11.41 -9.60
CA ALA A 34 9.29 -10.49 -10.45
C ALA A 34 7.78 -10.77 -10.43
N ARG A 35 7.38 -12.04 -10.47
CA ARG A 35 5.97 -12.46 -10.37
C ARG A 35 5.37 -12.16 -9.00
N LEU A 36 6.14 -12.33 -7.92
CA LEU A 36 5.69 -11.96 -6.58
C LEU A 36 5.43 -10.45 -6.48
N ILE A 37 6.35 -9.62 -6.97
CA ILE A 37 6.18 -8.16 -6.99
C ILE A 37 4.96 -7.79 -7.82
N GLU A 38 4.84 -8.31 -9.06
CA GLU A 38 3.68 -8.09 -9.93
C GLU A 38 2.35 -8.44 -9.24
N ALA A 39 2.28 -9.59 -8.56
CA ALA A 39 1.07 -9.99 -7.84
C ALA A 39 0.72 -9.02 -6.68
N MET A 40 1.73 -8.55 -5.94
CA MET A 40 1.54 -7.64 -4.82
C MET A 40 1.22 -6.20 -5.26
N THR A 41 1.74 -5.75 -6.40
CA THR A 41 1.63 -4.35 -6.85
C THR A 41 0.63 -4.13 -7.99
N GLY A 42 0.32 -5.16 -8.77
CA GLY A 42 -0.60 -5.07 -9.91
C GLY A 42 -1.97 -5.72 -9.67
N GLY A 43 -2.09 -6.52 -8.60
CA GLY A 43 -3.30 -7.28 -8.28
C GLY A 43 -4.33 -6.53 -7.42
N THR A 44 -5.32 -7.29 -6.94
CA THR A 44 -6.42 -6.82 -6.09
C THR A 44 -5.96 -6.29 -4.72
N ALA A 45 -4.74 -6.61 -4.28
CA ALA A 45 -4.20 -6.21 -2.97
C ALA A 45 -4.23 -4.69 -2.73
N LEU A 46 -3.97 -3.88 -3.76
CA LEU A 46 -4.01 -2.42 -3.65
C LEU A 46 -5.44 -1.88 -3.57
N VAL A 47 -6.36 -2.46 -4.35
CA VAL A 47 -7.77 -2.05 -4.37
C VAL A 47 -8.45 -2.45 -3.06
N GLU A 48 -8.14 -3.64 -2.53
CA GLU A 48 -8.59 -4.10 -1.22
C GLU A 48 -8.06 -3.20 -0.11
N SER A 49 -6.77 -2.84 -0.10
CA SER A 49 -6.22 -1.92 0.90
C SER A 49 -6.89 -0.54 0.86
N MET A 50 -7.31 -0.07 -0.31
CA MET A 50 -7.96 1.24 -0.48
C MET A 50 -9.43 1.26 -0.06
N HIS A 51 -10.13 0.12 -0.09
CA HIS A 51 -11.59 0.06 0.13
C HIS A 51 -12.03 -0.87 1.29
N GLY A 52 -11.19 -1.79 1.73
CA GLY A 52 -11.53 -2.84 2.71
C GLY A 52 -11.83 -2.32 4.11
N ALA A 53 -11.23 -1.19 4.51
CA ALA A 53 -11.48 -0.53 5.79
C ALA A 53 -12.40 0.71 5.67
N GLY A 54 -13.06 0.89 4.52
CA GLY A 54 -13.79 2.10 4.17
C GLY A 54 -12.89 3.15 3.53
N SER A 55 -13.49 4.04 2.72
CA SER A 55 -12.74 5.07 2.00
C SER A 55 -11.96 5.97 2.96
N PRO A 56 -10.83 6.56 2.55
CA PRO A 56 -10.07 7.52 3.38
C PRO A 56 -10.94 8.66 3.94
N GLN A 57 -12.06 8.97 3.29
CA GLN A 57 -13.03 9.95 3.79
C GLN A 57 -13.75 9.48 5.06
N ALA A 58 -14.13 8.20 5.16
CA ALA A 58 -14.78 7.65 6.35
C ALA A 58 -13.85 7.71 7.57
N GLN A 59 -12.56 7.41 7.38
CA GLN A 59 -11.56 7.51 8.44
C GLN A 59 -11.35 8.96 8.89
N ARG A 60 -11.30 9.93 7.96
CA ARG A 60 -11.23 11.36 8.32
C ARG A 60 -12.39 11.80 9.22
N VAL A 61 -13.62 11.40 8.90
CA VAL A 61 -14.81 11.75 9.71
C VAL A 61 -14.71 11.15 11.12
N MET A 62 -14.29 9.89 11.25
CA MET A 62 -14.14 9.24 12.55
C MET A 62 -13.05 9.88 13.41
N ILE A 63 -11.90 10.22 12.81
CA ILE A 63 -10.83 10.96 13.51
C ILE A 63 -11.33 12.32 14.01
N PHE A 64 -12.11 13.05 13.21
CA PHE A 64 -12.69 14.32 13.64
C PHE A 64 -13.70 14.14 14.79
N ARG A 65 -14.54 13.10 14.73
CA ARG A 65 -15.54 12.79 15.76
C ARG A 65 -14.90 12.37 17.08
N GLU A 66 -13.87 11.54 17.03
CA GLU A 66 -13.18 11.02 18.22
C GLU A 66 -12.06 11.95 18.72
N GLY A 67 -11.60 12.89 17.88
CA GLY A 67 -10.49 13.80 18.17
C GLY A 67 -10.76 14.84 19.26
N GLN A 68 -11.96 14.85 19.86
CA GLN A 68 -12.37 15.70 20.98
C GLN A 68 -11.96 17.17 20.79
N LEU A 69 -12.23 17.72 19.61
CA LEU A 69 -11.74 19.03 19.17
C LEU A 69 -12.11 20.16 20.16
N ASP A 70 -13.32 20.11 20.70
CA ASP A 70 -13.79 21.07 21.72
C ASP A 70 -12.94 21.05 22.99
N LYS A 71 -12.47 19.86 23.43
CA LYS A 71 -11.58 19.75 24.59
C LYS A 71 -10.21 20.36 24.28
N LYS A 72 -9.68 20.09 23.09
CA LYS A 72 -8.40 20.68 22.63
C LYS A 72 -8.49 22.20 22.53
N ILE A 73 -9.60 22.73 22.03
CA ILE A 73 -9.86 24.18 21.97
C ILE A 73 -9.94 24.78 23.38
N LYS A 74 -10.62 24.11 24.33
CA LYS A 74 -10.69 24.58 25.73
C LYS A 74 -9.32 24.58 26.40
N LEU A 75 -8.50 23.55 26.17
CA LEU A 75 -7.13 23.47 26.68
C LEU A 75 -6.25 24.59 26.09
N ALA A 76 -6.32 24.83 24.78
CA ALA A 76 -5.58 25.91 24.13
C ALA A 76 -5.98 27.29 24.67
N LYS A 77 -7.28 27.54 24.84
CA LYS A 77 -7.77 28.79 25.46
C LYS A 77 -7.28 28.96 26.89
N LYS A 78 -7.25 27.88 27.69
CA LYS A 78 -6.71 27.89 29.06
C LYS A 78 -5.22 28.23 29.08
N LEU A 79 -4.42 27.63 28.18
CA LEU A 79 -2.99 27.91 28.08
C LEU A 79 -2.70 29.36 27.67
N LEU A 80 -3.54 29.93 26.81
CA LEU A 80 -3.39 31.30 26.31
C LEU A 80 -4.08 32.36 27.19
N GLY A 81 -4.69 31.97 28.31
CA GLY A 81 -5.41 32.89 29.20
C GLY A 81 -6.67 33.52 28.59
N ILE A 82 -7.22 32.94 27.52
CA ILE A 82 -8.41 33.47 26.85
C ILE A 82 -9.66 33.02 27.61
N PRO A 83 -10.52 33.94 28.09
CA PRO A 83 -11.75 33.57 28.79
C PRO A 83 -12.69 32.78 27.85
N ALA A 84 -13.22 31.67 28.35
CA ALA A 84 -14.22 30.89 27.62
C ALA A 84 -15.50 31.73 27.52
N GLY A 85 -15.77 32.31 26.35
CA GLY A 85 -17.00 33.06 26.11
C GLY A 85 -18.23 32.25 26.53
N LYS A 86 -19.10 32.87 27.35
CA LYS A 86 -20.42 32.32 27.71
C LYS A 86 -21.18 32.03 26.42
N LYS A 87 -21.58 30.78 26.20
CA LYS A 87 -22.64 30.46 25.23
C LYS A 87 -23.95 30.94 25.84
N SER A 88 -24.65 31.86 25.17
CA SER A 88 -26.07 32.14 25.43
C SER A 88 -26.93 30.98 24.96
#